data_AF-A0A5J4Q458-F1
#
_entry.id   AF-A0A5J4Q458-F1
#
_cell.length_a   1.000
_cell.length_b   1.000
_cell.length_c   1.000
_cell.angle_alpha   90.00
_cell.angle_beta   90.00
_cell.angle_gamma   90.00
#
_symmetry.space_group_name_H-M   'P 1'
#
loop_
_entity.id
_entity.type
_entity.pdbx_description
1 polymer ?
#
loop_
_entity_poly.entity_id
_entity_poly.type
_entity_poly.pdbx_seq_one_letter_code
_entity_poly.pdbx_strand_id
1 'polypeptide(L)'
;MSRFYFQSLGEYRTLLEQFNVTVEEAKGEHDGKPYNGILYFVTDEKGNKLGRPLKSSLFGKEVGYEALQKHYELSKAAVEKKKIRENLRPVIAQAMQKVNDREDFKRLIREKGIGVVFRENEAGRIYGVTFIDYQNRTVLNGSRLDKEFSANMFNELFNNQLTQRNEIEHKATDNQPRGTESIRQNESSELSPGSIFSLFDVGQGSDDYQAENFVKEMEYNAELRRRKAKLRKKGRQL
;
A
#
# COMPACT_ATOMS: atom_id res chain seq x y z
N MET A 1 -9.83 21.99 5.75
CA MET A 1 -8.83 21.04 5.20
C MET A 1 -7.72 21.69 4.32
N SER A 2 -7.48 23.00 4.41
CA SER A 2 -6.95 23.82 3.30
C SER A 2 -5.43 23.80 2.98
N ARG A 3 -4.69 22.69 3.22
CA ARG A 3 -3.24 22.64 2.94
C ARG A 3 -2.74 21.51 2.05
N PHE A 4 -3.36 20.34 2.04
CA PHE A 4 -2.91 19.17 1.27
C PHE A 4 -3.95 18.69 0.25
N TYR A 5 -3.48 18.26 -0.92
CA TYR A 5 -4.28 17.59 -1.94
C TYR A 5 -4.27 16.07 -1.73
N PHE A 6 -5.43 15.42 -1.82
CA PHE A 6 -5.61 13.97 -1.70
C PHE A 6 -6.91 13.55 -2.41
N GLN A 7 -6.96 12.34 -2.97
CA GLN A 7 -8.04 11.90 -3.90
C GLN A 7 -8.77 10.64 -3.38
N SER A 8 -8.67 10.32 -2.09
CA SER A 8 -9.31 9.17 -1.47
C SER A 8 -9.27 9.25 0.06
N LEU A 9 -10.13 8.47 0.72
CA LEU A 9 -10.08 8.30 2.18
C LEU A 9 -8.76 7.66 2.63
N GLY A 10 -8.18 6.77 1.82
CA GLY A 10 -6.90 6.12 2.11
C GLY A 10 -5.73 7.11 2.15
N GLU A 11 -5.66 8.02 1.19
CA GLU A 11 -4.65 9.10 1.16
C GLU A 11 -4.87 10.11 2.30
N TYR A 12 -6.12 10.49 2.58
CA TYR A 12 -6.46 11.34 3.72
C TYR A 12 -6.08 10.70 5.06
N ARG A 13 -6.32 9.40 5.20
CA ARG A 13 -5.93 8.61 6.38
C ARG A 13 -4.41 8.60 6.56
N THR A 14 -3.63 8.32 5.51
CA THR A 14 -2.15 8.37 5.58
C THR A 14 -1.64 9.72 6.10
N LEU A 15 -2.27 10.83 5.67
CA LEU A 15 -1.90 12.17 6.12
C LEU A 15 -2.19 12.39 7.61
N LEU A 16 -3.33 11.92 8.10
CA LEU A 16 -3.71 12.04 9.52
C LEU A 16 -2.92 11.10 10.43
N GLU A 17 -2.49 9.94 9.92
CA GLU A 17 -1.66 8.98 10.65
C GLU A 17 -0.29 9.59 11.04
N GLN A 18 0.16 10.65 10.36
CA GLN A 18 1.34 11.44 10.75
C GLN A 18 1.14 12.28 12.04
N PHE A 19 -0.09 12.38 12.53
CA PHE A 19 -0.50 13.14 13.71
C PHE A 19 -1.21 12.27 14.77
N ASN A 20 -1.00 10.95 14.73
CA ASN A 20 -1.66 9.96 15.59
C ASN A 20 -3.21 10.04 15.53
N VAL A 21 -3.76 10.29 14.34
CA VAL A 21 -5.21 10.28 14.06
C VAL A 21 -5.49 9.35 12.88
N THR A 22 -6.57 8.57 12.94
CA THR A 22 -7.06 7.77 11.82
C THR A 22 -8.55 7.96 11.58
N VAL A 23 -9.02 7.61 10.37
CA VAL A 23 -10.41 7.87 9.92
C VAL A 23 -11.08 6.66 9.32
N GLU A 24 -12.39 6.55 9.52
CA GLU A 24 -13.24 5.53 8.90
C GLU A 24 -14.55 6.13 8.38
N GLU A 25 -15.03 5.62 7.24
CA GLU A 25 -16.40 5.86 6.80
C GLU A 25 -17.36 5.02 7.65
N ALA A 26 -18.38 5.67 8.22
CA ALA A 26 -19.49 5.02 8.89
C ALA A 26 -20.74 5.16 8.02
N LYS A 27 -21.11 4.06 7.34
CA LYS A 27 -22.33 3.97 6.54
C LYS A 27 -23.45 3.36 7.39
N GLY A 28 -24.67 3.83 7.21
CA GLY A 28 -25.85 3.34 7.93
C GLY A 28 -27.12 3.98 7.39
N GLU A 29 -28.22 3.77 8.10
CA GLU A 29 -29.55 4.30 7.74
C GLU A 29 -30.21 4.92 8.96
N HIS A 30 -30.98 5.99 8.75
CA HIS A 30 -31.85 6.60 9.75
C HIS A 30 -33.13 7.07 9.06
N ASP A 31 -34.28 6.62 9.54
CA ASP A 31 -35.61 6.97 9.04
C ASP A 31 -35.75 6.78 7.51
N GLY A 32 -35.30 5.63 7.01
CA GLY A 32 -35.33 5.26 5.59
C GLY A 32 -34.29 5.98 4.72
N LYS A 33 -33.40 6.79 5.30
CA LYS A 33 -32.40 7.59 4.57
C LYS A 33 -30.99 7.04 4.83
N PRO A 34 -30.21 6.69 3.78
CA PRO A 34 -28.82 6.30 3.95
C PRO A 34 -27.99 7.51 4.38
N TYR A 35 -27.10 7.30 5.37
CA TYR A 35 -26.18 8.29 5.89
C TYR A 35 -24.74 7.78 5.76
N ASN A 36 -23.88 8.64 5.17
CA ASN A 36 -22.44 8.42 5.09
C ASN A 36 -21.73 9.45 6.00
N GLY A 37 -21.24 8.99 7.15
CA GLY A 37 -20.46 9.80 8.08
C GLY A 37 -18.97 9.48 8.04
N ILE A 38 -18.16 10.36 8.63
CA ILE A 38 -16.74 10.06 8.93
C ILE A 38 -16.58 10.01 10.45
N LEU A 39 -15.85 9.00 10.93
CA LEU A 39 -15.41 8.87 12.31
C LEU A 39 -13.91 9.09 12.39
N TYR A 40 -13.49 9.92 13.34
CA TYR A 40 -12.10 10.21 13.66
C TYR A 40 -11.72 9.51 14.97
N PHE A 41 -10.54 8.91 15.01
CA PHE A 41 -10.00 8.24 16.20
C PHE A 41 -8.59 8.75 16.47
N VAL A 42 -8.25 8.99 17.74
CA VAL A 42 -6.85 9.11 18.17
C VAL A 42 -6.21 7.71 18.14
N THR A 43 -4.93 7.61 17.83
CA THR A 43 -4.18 6.35 17.90
C THR A 43 -3.01 6.42 18.87
N ASP A 44 -2.49 5.27 19.30
CA ASP A 44 -1.14 5.19 19.87
C ASP A 44 -0.06 5.31 18.77
N GLU A 45 1.21 5.16 19.18
CA GLU A 45 2.38 5.15 18.30
C GLU A 45 2.42 3.95 17.33
N LYS A 46 1.60 2.91 17.59
CA LYS A 46 1.51 1.67 16.81
C LYS A 46 0.27 1.66 15.90
N GLY A 47 -0.51 2.75 15.85
CA GLY A 47 -1.73 2.87 15.06
C GLY A 47 -2.98 2.25 15.69
N ASN A 48 -2.93 1.76 16.93
CA ASN A 48 -4.09 1.23 17.63
C ASN A 48 -5.02 2.37 18.05
N LYS A 49 -6.32 2.26 17.74
CA LYS A 49 -7.33 3.28 18.09
C LYS A 49 -7.51 3.37 19.60
N LEU A 50 -7.55 4.60 20.12
CA LEU A 50 -7.75 4.93 21.53
C LEU A 50 -9.10 5.61 21.76
N GLY A 51 -9.73 5.30 22.90
CA GLY A 51 -10.95 5.99 23.35
C GLY A 51 -12.20 5.71 22.52
N ARG A 52 -13.03 6.74 22.33
CA ARG A 52 -14.29 6.69 21.56
C ARG A 52 -14.15 7.48 20.25
N PRO A 53 -14.81 7.06 19.15
CA PRO A 53 -14.80 7.81 17.90
C PRO A 53 -15.43 9.20 18.06
N LEU A 54 -14.80 10.20 17.43
CA LEU A 54 -15.34 11.54 17.26
C LEU A 54 -16.04 11.62 15.90
N LYS A 55 -17.35 11.91 15.90
CA LYS A 55 -18.15 12.06 14.66
C LYS A 55 -17.74 13.33 13.92
N SER A 56 -17.68 13.29 12.59
CA SER A 56 -17.41 14.47 11.74
C SER A 56 -18.29 15.67 12.06
N SER A 57 -19.56 15.44 12.43
CA SER A 57 -20.50 16.49 12.81
C SER A 57 -20.07 17.33 14.02
N LEU A 58 -19.20 16.82 14.90
CA LEU A 58 -18.63 17.59 16.02
C LEU A 58 -17.68 18.70 15.55
N PHE A 59 -17.11 18.55 14.36
CA PHE A 59 -16.15 19.49 13.75
C PHE A 59 -16.78 20.34 12.64
N GLY A 60 -18.11 20.24 12.45
CA GLY A 60 -18.84 20.95 11.40
C GLY A 60 -18.76 20.28 10.02
N LYS A 61 -19.36 20.95 9.01
CA LYS A 61 -19.58 20.36 7.67
C LYS A 61 -18.30 20.16 6.85
N GLU A 62 -17.24 20.95 7.11
CA GLU A 62 -16.01 20.93 6.31
C GLU A 62 -15.24 19.60 6.32
N VAL A 63 -15.49 18.73 7.31
CA VAL A 63 -14.77 17.45 7.48
C VAL A 63 -15.70 16.23 7.47
N GLY A 64 -16.92 16.42 6.96
CA GLY A 64 -17.88 15.36 6.65
C GLY A 64 -17.63 14.71 5.28
N TYR A 65 -18.39 13.66 4.99
CA TYR A 65 -18.26 12.85 3.77
C TYR A 65 -18.39 13.69 2.49
N GLU A 66 -19.44 14.50 2.35
CA GLU A 66 -19.66 15.36 1.17
C GLU A 66 -18.50 16.33 0.91
N ALA A 67 -17.94 16.92 1.97
CA ALA A 67 -16.81 17.84 1.87
C ALA A 67 -15.53 17.12 1.44
N LEU A 68 -15.30 15.89 1.90
CA LEU A 68 -14.22 15.03 1.41
C LEU A 68 -14.37 14.70 -0.07
N GLN A 69 -15.57 14.26 -0.52
CA GLN A 69 -15.80 13.96 -1.94
C GLN A 69 -15.53 15.19 -2.83
N LYS A 70 -15.99 16.37 -2.42
CA LYS A 70 -15.69 17.64 -3.12
C LYS A 70 -14.19 17.97 -3.09
N HIS A 71 -13.50 17.70 -1.99
CA HIS A 71 -12.04 17.91 -1.87
C HIS A 71 -11.25 16.95 -2.76
N TYR A 72 -11.72 15.71 -2.97
CA TYR A 72 -11.06 14.74 -3.87
C TYR A 72 -11.05 15.22 -5.32
N GLU A 73 -12.18 15.69 -5.85
CA GLU A 73 -12.24 16.20 -7.24
C GLU A 73 -11.47 17.52 -7.41
N LEU A 74 -11.52 18.43 -6.43
CA LEU A 74 -10.68 19.63 -6.42
C LEU A 74 -9.18 19.29 -6.36
N SER A 75 -8.81 18.25 -5.61
CA SER A 75 -7.43 17.76 -5.52
C SER A 75 -6.97 17.11 -6.83
N LYS A 76 -7.81 16.30 -7.46
CA LYS A 76 -7.55 15.69 -8.77
C LYS A 76 -7.25 16.74 -9.84
N ALA A 77 -8.10 17.77 -9.96
CA ALA A 77 -7.89 18.89 -10.87
C ALA A 77 -6.62 19.70 -10.54
N ALA A 78 -6.30 19.89 -9.25
CA ALA A 78 -5.09 20.60 -8.82
C ALA A 78 -3.80 19.81 -9.08
N VAL A 79 -3.82 18.48 -8.90
CA VAL A 79 -2.71 17.55 -9.16
C VAL A 79 -2.37 17.55 -10.65
N GLU A 80 -3.39 17.45 -11.51
CA GLU A 80 -3.27 17.48 -12.96
C GLU A 80 -2.71 18.83 -13.45
N LYS A 81 -3.37 19.94 -13.08
CA LYS A 81 -2.96 21.30 -13.50
C LYS A 81 -1.52 21.66 -13.12
N LYS A 82 -0.99 21.07 -12.05
CA LYS A 82 0.38 21.30 -11.55
C LYS A 82 1.39 20.24 -12.03
N LYS A 83 0.96 19.24 -12.80
CA LYS A 83 1.78 18.11 -13.26
C LYS A 83 2.57 17.41 -12.15
N ILE A 84 1.92 17.19 -11.01
CA ILE A 84 2.60 16.68 -9.80
C ILE A 84 3.04 15.21 -9.98
N ARG A 85 2.26 14.42 -10.73
CA ARG A 85 2.57 13.00 -10.97
C ARG A 85 3.82 12.88 -11.85
N GLU A 86 3.89 13.68 -12.90
CA GLU A 86 4.97 13.79 -13.87
C GLU A 86 6.29 14.19 -13.19
N ASN A 87 6.23 15.09 -12.21
CA ASN A 87 7.39 15.52 -11.44
C ASN A 87 7.85 14.47 -10.41
N LEU A 88 6.91 13.73 -9.78
CA LEU A 88 7.23 12.73 -8.75
C LEU A 88 7.75 11.40 -9.33
N ARG A 89 7.18 10.92 -10.44
CA ARG A 89 7.57 9.67 -11.12
C ARG A 89 9.10 9.51 -11.29
N PRO A 90 9.85 10.44 -11.91
CA PRO A 90 11.30 10.27 -12.12
C PRO A 90 12.09 10.30 -10.82
N VAL A 91 11.68 11.08 -9.82
CA VAL A 91 12.34 11.15 -8.51
C VAL A 91 12.21 9.83 -7.76
N ILE A 92 11.02 9.23 -7.79
CA ILE A 92 10.73 7.94 -7.16
C ILE A 92 11.42 6.80 -7.91
N ALA A 93 11.39 6.79 -9.25
CA ALA A 93 12.07 5.78 -10.07
C ALA A 93 13.59 5.77 -9.84
N GLN A 94 14.23 6.95 -9.81
CA GLN A 94 15.66 7.07 -9.48
C GLN A 94 15.99 6.61 -8.06
N ALA A 95 15.05 6.73 -7.11
CA ALA A 95 15.23 6.21 -5.76
C ALA A 95 15.10 4.68 -5.72
N MET A 96 14.14 4.10 -6.44
CA MET A 96 13.97 2.64 -6.55
C MET A 96 15.18 1.94 -7.19
N GLN A 97 15.82 2.57 -8.19
CA GLN A 97 17.01 2.03 -8.86
C GLN A 97 18.28 2.02 -8.00
N LYS A 98 18.33 2.80 -6.92
CA LYS A 98 19.55 3.02 -6.10
C LYS A 98 19.51 2.32 -4.74
N VAL A 99 18.46 1.55 -4.48
CA VAL A 99 18.14 1.08 -3.14
C VAL A 99 18.52 -0.38 -2.92
N ASN A 100 18.88 -0.73 -1.69
CA ASN A 100 19.19 -2.11 -1.29
C ASN A 100 18.09 -2.76 -0.43
N ASP A 101 17.23 -1.95 0.21
CA ASP A 101 16.08 -2.37 1.02
C ASP A 101 15.12 -1.20 1.35
N ARG A 102 14.05 -1.51 2.09
CA ARG A 102 12.96 -0.58 2.42
C ARG A 102 13.37 0.62 3.27
N GLU A 103 14.36 0.49 4.16
CA GLU A 103 14.77 1.59 5.04
C GLU A 103 15.76 2.53 4.34
N ASP A 104 16.62 1.99 3.47
CA ASP A 104 17.35 2.77 2.48
C ASP A 104 16.39 3.59 1.59
N PHE A 105 15.28 3.00 1.14
CA PHE A 105 14.30 3.71 0.29
C PHE A 105 13.71 4.92 1.01
N LYS A 106 13.22 4.69 2.24
CA LYS A 106 12.62 5.73 3.11
C LYS A 106 13.58 6.87 3.38
N ARG A 107 14.89 6.60 3.52
CA ARG A 107 15.92 7.62 3.73
C ARG A 107 16.12 8.44 2.46
N LEU A 108 16.43 7.80 1.33
CA LEU A 108 16.74 8.44 0.06
C LEU A 108 15.58 9.29 -0.49
N ILE A 109 14.33 8.84 -0.32
CA ILE A 109 13.15 9.59 -0.79
C ILE A 109 12.80 10.76 0.14
N ARG A 110 13.09 10.65 1.44
CA ARG A 110 12.92 11.74 2.43
C ARG A 110 13.89 12.89 2.20
N GLU A 111 15.12 12.60 1.75
CA GLU A 111 16.09 13.62 1.29
C GLU A 111 15.57 14.44 0.08
N LYS A 112 14.55 13.95 -0.64
CA LYS A 112 13.87 14.68 -1.72
C LYS A 112 12.60 15.39 -1.28
N GLY A 113 12.36 15.54 0.03
CA GLY A 113 11.17 16.19 0.57
C GLY A 113 9.89 15.37 0.43
N ILE A 114 10.00 14.05 0.25
CA ILE A 114 8.89 13.13 0.04
C ILE A 114 8.86 12.09 1.17
N GLY A 115 7.76 12.03 1.91
CA GLY A 115 7.46 10.92 2.81
C GLY A 115 6.95 9.70 2.04
N VAL A 116 7.20 8.50 2.55
CA VAL A 116 6.56 7.26 2.07
C VAL A 116 6.05 6.44 3.26
N VAL A 117 4.84 5.90 3.11
CA VAL A 117 4.21 4.98 4.06
C VAL A 117 3.89 3.69 3.32
N PHE A 118 4.51 2.59 3.76
CA PHE A 118 4.16 1.24 3.34
C PHE A 118 3.12 0.68 4.30
N ARG A 119 2.14 -0.08 3.78
CA ARG A 119 1.17 -0.84 4.57
C ARG A 119 1.37 -2.33 4.29
N GLU A 120 1.55 -3.08 5.36
CA GLU A 120 1.99 -4.47 5.36
C GLU A 120 0.99 -5.34 6.14
N ASN A 121 0.83 -6.60 5.73
CA ASN A 121 -0.05 -7.55 6.42
C ASN A 121 0.71 -8.32 7.54
N GLU A 122 0.01 -9.22 8.26
CA GLU A 122 0.58 -10.05 9.34
C GLU A 122 1.78 -10.93 8.88
N ALA A 123 2.01 -11.09 7.57
CA ALA A 123 3.13 -11.82 6.97
C ALA A 123 4.19 -10.91 6.31
N GLY A 124 4.15 -9.59 6.54
CA GLY A 124 5.12 -8.63 6.01
C GLY A 124 4.97 -8.28 4.52
N ARG A 125 3.95 -8.81 3.81
CA ARG A 125 3.69 -8.45 2.41
C ARG A 125 3.22 -7.01 2.33
N ILE A 126 3.90 -6.18 1.54
CA ILE A 126 3.45 -4.82 1.22
C ILE A 126 2.21 -4.90 0.32
N TYR A 127 1.08 -4.41 0.81
CA TYR A 127 -0.19 -4.35 0.07
C TYR A 127 -0.61 -2.91 -0.25
N GLY A 128 -0.04 -1.91 0.42
CA GLY A 128 -0.26 -0.50 0.14
C GLY A 128 1.04 0.31 0.17
N VAL A 129 1.12 1.33 -0.68
CA VAL A 129 2.17 2.35 -0.63
C VAL A 129 1.55 3.72 -0.91
N THR A 130 1.83 4.70 -0.06
CA THR A 130 1.37 6.08 -0.20
C THR A 130 2.55 7.03 -0.04
N PHE A 131 2.69 7.99 -0.95
CA PHE A 131 3.68 9.05 -0.94
C PHE A 131 3.08 10.36 -0.42
N ILE A 132 3.86 11.12 0.33
CA ILE A 132 3.52 12.44 0.87
C ILE A 132 4.56 13.44 0.34
N ASP A 133 4.25 14.15 -0.73
CA ASP A 133 5.04 15.27 -1.22
C ASP A 133 4.78 16.48 -0.31
N TYR A 134 5.78 16.86 0.49
CA TYR A 134 5.68 18.00 1.41
C TYR A 134 5.83 19.36 0.71
N GLN A 135 6.47 19.41 -0.46
CA GLN A 135 6.72 20.65 -1.21
C GLN A 135 5.46 21.11 -1.96
N ASN A 136 4.86 20.23 -2.77
CA ASN A 136 3.60 20.51 -3.46
C ASN A 136 2.37 20.31 -2.54
N ARG A 137 2.58 19.72 -1.36
CA ARG A 137 1.57 19.35 -0.36
C ARG A 137 0.52 18.42 -0.95
N THR A 138 0.95 17.24 -1.36
CA THR A 138 0.13 16.27 -2.08
C THR A 138 0.35 14.86 -1.54
N VAL A 139 -0.73 14.12 -1.34
CA VAL A 139 -0.70 12.71 -0.94
C VAL A 139 -1.27 11.84 -2.05
N LEU A 140 -0.48 10.85 -2.48
CA LEU A 140 -0.79 9.95 -3.60
C LEU A 140 -0.50 8.51 -3.22
N ASN A 141 -1.48 7.62 -3.39
CA ASN A 141 -1.20 6.19 -3.45
C ASN A 141 -0.32 5.90 -4.68
N GLY A 142 0.63 4.98 -4.57
CA GLY A 142 1.58 4.71 -5.65
C GLY A 142 0.92 4.30 -6.97
N SER A 143 -0.20 3.55 -6.91
CA SER A 143 -1.02 3.23 -8.08
C SER A 143 -1.70 4.43 -8.76
N ARG A 144 -1.76 5.62 -8.12
CA ARG A 144 -2.16 6.88 -8.77
C ARG A 144 -0.99 7.60 -9.45
N LEU A 145 0.25 7.20 -9.19
CA LEU A 145 1.42 7.64 -9.96
C LEU A 145 1.58 6.77 -11.20
N ASP A 146 1.74 5.46 -11.04
CA ASP A 146 1.74 4.47 -12.11
C ASP A 146 1.74 3.03 -11.58
N LYS A 147 1.60 2.03 -12.45
CA LYS A 147 1.74 0.60 -12.11
C LYS A 147 3.13 0.29 -11.53
N GLU A 148 4.17 0.95 -12.04
CA GLU A 148 5.56 0.83 -11.58
C GLU A 148 5.74 1.24 -10.11
N PHE A 149 4.91 2.15 -9.61
CA PHE A 149 4.97 2.64 -8.23
C PHE A 149 3.97 1.91 -7.31
N SER A 150 3.37 0.82 -7.77
CA SER A 150 2.37 0.05 -7.00
C SER A 150 2.99 -0.74 -5.85
N ALA A 151 2.15 -1.10 -4.88
CA ALA A 151 2.57 -1.87 -3.70
C ALA A 151 3.21 -3.23 -4.05
N ASN A 152 2.71 -3.90 -5.09
CA ASN A 152 3.28 -5.16 -5.57
C ASN A 152 4.71 -4.97 -6.11
N MET A 153 4.98 -3.90 -6.86
CA MET A 153 6.33 -3.63 -7.38
C MET A 153 7.33 -3.35 -6.24
N PHE A 154 6.93 -2.62 -5.20
CA PHE A 154 7.76 -2.45 -4.00
C PHE A 154 7.94 -3.76 -3.21
N ASN A 155 6.90 -4.60 -3.13
CA ASN A 155 6.99 -5.92 -2.51
C ASN A 155 7.97 -6.83 -3.28
N GLU A 156 7.92 -6.84 -4.61
CA GLU A 156 8.83 -7.61 -5.46
C GLU A 156 10.26 -7.08 -5.39
N LEU A 157 10.45 -5.75 -5.48
CA LEU A 157 11.76 -5.09 -5.36
C LEU A 157 12.51 -5.51 -4.09
N PHE A 158 11.91 -5.33 -2.92
CA PHE A 158 12.59 -5.61 -1.65
C PHE A 158 12.77 -7.11 -1.39
N ASN A 159 11.83 -7.97 -1.80
CA ASN A 159 12.00 -9.42 -1.64
C ASN A 159 13.08 -9.98 -2.57
N ASN A 160 13.15 -9.53 -3.82
CA ASN A 160 14.18 -9.96 -4.77
C ASN A 160 15.60 -9.55 -4.30
N GLN A 161 15.72 -8.38 -3.66
CA GLN A 161 16.98 -7.91 -3.08
C GLN A 161 17.42 -8.73 -1.87
N LEU A 162 16.49 -9.22 -1.05
CA LEU A 162 16.79 -10.18 0.03
C LEU A 162 17.28 -11.53 -0.54
N THR A 163 16.61 -12.07 -1.57
CA THR A 163 17.04 -13.31 -2.22
C THR A 163 18.45 -13.19 -2.81
N GLN A 164 18.75 -12.09 -3.51
CA GLN A 164 20.09 -11.86 -4.08
C GLN A 164 21.18 -11.71 -3.02
N ARG A 165 20.90 -11.03 -1.89
CA ARG A 165 21.82 -10.97 -0.73
C ARG A 165 22.12 -12.39 -0.21
N ASN A 166 21.09 -13.20 0.03
CA ASN A 166 21.25 -14.57 0.53
C ASN A 166 22.06 -15.46 -0.45
N GLU A 167 21.79 -15.37 -1.75
CA GLU A 167 22.55 -16.13 -2.77
C GLU A 167 24.04 -15.75 -2.85
N ILE A 168 24.36 -14.47 -2.62
CA ILE A 168 25.75 -13.98 -2.58
C ILE A 168 26.44 -14.46 -1.30
N GLU A 169 25.78 -14.42 -0.14
CA GLU A 169 26.34 -14.90 1.13
C GLU A 169 26.58 -16.43 1.12
N HIS A 170 25.69 -17.21 0.50
CA HIS A 170 25.90 -18.64 0.29
C HIS A 170 27.06 -18.94 -0.68
N LYS A 171 27.26 -18.14 -1.74
CA LYS A 171 28.43 -18.27 -2.64
C LYS A 171 29.74 -17.80 -2.00
N ALA A 172 29.68 -16.89 -1.02
CA ALA A 172 30.84 -16.45 -0.26
C ALA A 172 31.35 -17.48 0.75
N THR A 173 30.53 -18.47 1.13
CA THR A 173 30.85 -19.46 2.17
C THR A 173 31.34 -20.82 1.66
N ASP A 174 31.25 -21.12 0.36
CA ASP A 174 31.64 -22.42 -0.23
C ASP A 174 33.05 -22.43 -0.88
N ASN A 175 33.79 -21.32 -0.82
CA ASN A 175 35.13 -21.21 -1.42
C ASN A 175 36.24 -21.87 -0.57
N GLN A 176 36.18 -23.20 -0.37
CA GLN A 176 37.39 -23.99 -0.11
C GLN A 176 38.01 -24.46 -1.44
N PRO A 177 39.30 -24.17 -1.71
CA PRO A 177 39.95 -24.66 -2.92
C PRO A 177 40.25 -26.16 -2.80
N ARG A 178 39.51 -26.99 -3.57
CA ARG A 178 39.94 -28.35 -3.93
C ARG A 178 40.44 -28.40 -5.36
N GLY A 179 41.37 -29.33 -5.60
CA GLY A 179 42.26 -29.32 -6.75
C GLY A 179 41.59 -29.54 -8.10
N THR A 180 42.31 -29.10 -9.14
CA THR A 180 42.02 -29.38 -10.55
C THR A 180 41.99 -30.87 -10.86
N GLU A 181 40.97 -31.31 -11.58
CA GLU A 181 41.11 -32.36 -12.60
C GLU A 181 40.10 -32.16 -13.72
N SER A 182 40.40 -32.66 -14.92
CA SER A 182 39.70 -32.29 -16.15
C SER A 182 39.26 -33.51 -16.95
N ILE A 183 38.03 -33.51 -17.46
CA ILE A 183 37.55 -34.37 -18.56
C ILE A 183 36.44 -33.63 -19.34
N ARG A 184 36.29 -33.93 -20.64
CA ARG A 184 35.27 -33.38 -21.55
C ARG A 184 34.27 -34.46 -21.95
N GLN A 185 33.01 -34.11 -22.23
CA GLN A 185 32.25 -34.57 -23.42
C GLN A 185 30.95 -33.77 -23.64
N ASN A 186 30.19 -34.12 -24.69
CA ASN A 186 29.22 -33.28 -25.42
C ASN A 186 27.73 -33.59 -25.15
N GLU A 187 26.85 -32.64 -25.54
CA GLU A 187 25.43 -32.83 -25.96
C GLU A 187 24.45 -33.38 -24.88
N SER A 188 23.11 -33.24 -24.92
CA SER A 188 22.06 -32.51 -25.68
C SER A 188 20.72 -32.62 -24.88
N SER A 189 19.60 -31.91 -25.07
CA SER A 189 19.18 -30.67 -25.79
C SER A 189 17.76 -30.24 -25.31
N GLU A 190 17.22 -29.12 -25.83
CA GLU A 190 15.81 -28.64 -25.77
C GLU A 190 15.18 -28.14 -24.43
N LEU A 191 14.50 -26.98 -24.50
CA LEU A 191 13.03 -26.88 -24.44
C LEU A 191 12.54 -25.45 -24.81
N SER A 192 11.23 -25.30 -25.08
CA SER A 192 10.64 -24.15 -25.80
C SER A 192 9.90 -23.12 -24.90
N PRO A 193 10.06 -21.80 -25.12
CA PRO A 193 9.17 -20.77 -24.57
C PRO A 193 7.91 -20.60 -25.46
N GLY A 194 6.80 -21.22 -25.04
CA GLY A 194 5.54 -21.19 -25.78
C GLY A 194 4.60 -20.02 -25.45
N SER A 195 3.64 -19.80 -26.36
CA SER A 195 2.31 -19.19 -26.15
C SER A 195 2.22 -17.90 -25.31
N ILE A 196 2.01 -16.73 -25.91
CA ILE A 196 0.72 -16.34 -26.52
C ILE A 196 -0.48 -16.69 -25.60
N PHE A 197 -0.81 -15.77 -24.70
CA PHE A 197 -2.18 -15.55 -24.26
C PHE A 197 -2.50 -14.06 -24.38
N SER A 198 -3.11 -13.70 -25.50
CA SER A 198 -3.55 -12.35 -25.83
C SER A 198 -5.02 -12.14 -25.48
N LEU A 199 -5.42 -10.87 -25.50
CA LEU A 199 -6.80 -10.40 -25.69
C LEU A 199 -7.79 -10.66 -24.56
N PHE A 200 -8.01 -9.63 -23.73
CA PHE A 200 -9.33 -8.99 -23.70
C PHE A 200 -9.18 -7.48 -23.48
N ASP A 201 -9.92 -6.71 -24.28
CA ASP A 201 -10.13 -5.26 -24.15
C ASP A 201 -11.55 -5.01 -23.57
N VAL A 202 -11.96 -3.74 -23.48
CA VAL A 202 -13.20 -3.17 -22.92
C VAL A 202 -13.07 -2.81 -21.44
N GLY A 203 -12.97 -1.51 -21.17
CA GLY A 203 -12.90 -0.96 -19.82
C GLY A 203 -14.21 -0.36 -19.32
N GLN A 204 -14.53 -0.62 -18.05
CA GLN A 204 -15.36 0.22 -17.15
C GLN A 204 -15.05 -0.19 -15.69
N GLY A 205 -15.16 0.75 -14.74
CA GLY A 205 -15.23 0.43 -13.29
C GLY A 205 -14.00 -0.18 -12.62
N SER A 206 -12.79 0.38 -12.77
CA SER A 206 -11.55 -0.17 -12.15
C SER A 206 -11.51 -0.16 -10.60
N ASP A 207 -12.35 0.65 -9.97
CA ASP A 207 -12.30 0.89 -8.52
C ASP A 207 -13.13 -0.16 -7.75
N ASP A 208 -14.23 -0.64 -8.33
CA ASP A 208 -15.15 -1.61 -7.70
C ASP A 208 -14.51 -3.00 -7.55
N TYR A 209 -13.77 -3.48 -8.56
CA TYR A 209 -13.05 -4.76 -8.50
C TYR A 209 -12.02 -4.83 -7.36
N GLN A 210 -11.42 -3.70 -6.98
CA GLN A 210 -10.48 -3.65 -5.85
C GLN A 210 -11.23 -3.60 -4.51
N ALA A 211 -12.36 -2.90 -4.45
CA ALA A 211 -13.23 -2.87 -3.28
C ALA A 211 -13.84 -4.26 -2.97
N GLU A 212 -14.33 -4.98 -3.97
CA GLU A 212 -14.86 -6.33 -3.81
C GLU A 212 -13.84 -7.32 -3.25
N ASN A 213 -12.62 -7.32 -3.81
CA ASN A 213 -11.57 -8.23 -3.36
C ASN A 213 -11.13 -7.92 -1.92
N PHE A 214 -11.06 -6.64 -1.55
CA PHE A 214 -10.80 -6.21 -0.16
C PHE A 214 -11.92 -6.64 0.80
N VAL A 215 -13.20 -6.54 0.40
CA VAL A 215 -14.33 -7.03 1.21
C VAL A 215 -14.25 -8.55 1.41
N LYS A 216 -14.04 -9.32 0.33
CA LYS A 216 -13.91 -10.78 0.38
C LYS A 216 -12.76 -11.23 1.28
N GLU A 217 -11.60 -10.55 1.23
CA GLU A 217 -10.46 -10.84 2.11
C GLU A 217 -10.74 -10.46 3.58
N MET A 218 -11.44 -9.34 3.85
CA MET A 218 -11.85 -8.99 5.21
C MET A 218 -12.88 -9.96 5.80
N GLU A 219 -13.85 -10.42 5.01
CA GLU A 219 -14.85 -11.41 5.44
C GLU A 219 -14.20 -12.75 5.78
N TYR A 220 -13.30 -13.24 4.91
CA TYR A 220 -12.52 -14.47 5.17
C TYR A 220 -11.71 -14.37 6.47
N ASN A 221 -11.00 -13.25 6.67
CA ASN A 221 -10.22 -13.02 7.90
C ASN A 221 -11.11 -12.86 9.15
N ALA A 222 -12.30 -12.24 9.02
CA ALA A 222 -13.29 -12.18 10.09
C ALA A 222 -13.84 -13.57 10.44
N GLU A 223 -14.05 -14.45 9.44
CA GLU A 223 -14.48 -15.82 9.68
C GLU A 223 -13.39 -16.67 10.34
N LEU A 224 -12.12 -16.55 9.90
CA LEU A 224 -10.98 -17.17 10.58
C LEU A 224 -10.87 -16.73 12.05
N ARG A 225 -11.06 -15.43 12.33
CA ARG A 225 -11.08 -14.90 13.71
C ARG A 225 -12.26 -15.47 14.52
N ARG A 226 -13.46 -15.62 13.93
CA ARG A 226 -14.62 -16.30 14.54
C ARG A 226 -14.36 -17.79 14.80
N ARG A 227 -13.74 -18.52 13.86
CA ARG A 227 -13.36 -19.94 14.02
C ARG A 227 -12.34 -20.13 15.15
N LYS A 228 -11.24 -19.34 15.16
CA LYS A 228 -10.23 -19.34 16.24
C LYS A 228 -10.85 -19.01 17.61
N ALA A 229 -11.80 -18.07 17.68
CA ALA A 229 -12.50 -17.74 18.92
C ALA A 229 -13.39 -18.88 19.45
N LYS A 230 -14.13 -19.58 18.57
CA LYS A 230 -14.93 -20.76 18.95
C LYS A 230 -14.07 -21.88 19.53
N LEU A 231 -12.91 -22.17 18.93
CA LEU A 231 -11.95 -23.17 19.42
C LEU A 231 -11.43 -22.82 20.82
N ARG A 232 -11.00 -21.56 21.04
CA ARG A 232 -10.54 -21.07 22.35
C ARG A 232 -11.63 -21.08 23.44
N LYS A 233 -12.93 -21.10 23.06
CA LYS A 233 -14.05 -21.22 24.01
C LYS A 233 -14.39 -22.67 24.34
N LYS A 234 -14.19 -23.62 23.42
CA LYS A 234 -14.32 -25.07 23.70
C LYS A 234 -13.22 -25.59 24.63
N GLY A 235 -11.97 -25.14 24.46
CA GLY A 235 -10.84 -25.48 25.34
C GLY A 235 -10.85 -24.81 26.73
N ARG A 236 -12.04 -24.49 27.27
CA ARG A 236 -12.27 -23.86 28.59
C ARG A 236 -13.47 -24.48 29.33
N GLN A 237 -13.87 -25.69 28.94
CA GLN A 237 -14.93 -26.49 29.58
C GLN A 237 -14.45 -27.92 29.88
N LEU A 238 -13.16 -28.04 30.22
CA LEU A 238 -12.45 -29.17 30.82
C LEU A 238 -11.58 -28.58 31.93
#